data_AF-A0A1M5MPH6-F1
#
_entry.id   AF-A0A1M5MPH6-F1
#
_cell.length_a   1.000
_cell.length_b   1.000
_cell.length_c   1.000
_cell.angle_alpha   90.00
_cell.angle_beta   90.00
_cell.angle_gamma   90.00
#
_symmetry.space_group_name_H-M   'P 1'
#
loop_
_entity.id
_entity.type
_entity.pdbx_description
1 polymer ?
#
loop_
_entity_poly.entity_id
_entity_poly.type
_entity_poly.pdbx_seq_one_letter_code
_entity_poly.pdbx_strand_id
1 'polypeptide(L)' 'MTKQTKTVHKKSRGRPAGVKFGETIPARFEPGTVADLDKWAATHSVSRSEAIRRLVEIGLKVKK' A
#
# COMPACT_ATOMS: atom_id res chain seq x y z
N MET A 1 32.66 -27.36 -34.86
CA MET A 1 32.86 -26.16 -34.00
C MET A 1 31.98 -26.28 -32.78
N THR A 2 32.58 -26.37 -31.59
CA THR A 2 31.87 -26.54 -30.33
C THR A 2 31.19 -25.23 -29.94
N LYS A 3 29.85 -25.23 -29.79
CA LYS A 3 29.08 -24.05 -29.38
C LYS A 3 29.46 -23.67 -27.95
N GLN A 4 29.91 -22.44 -27.75
CA GLN A 4 30.20 -21.91 -26.43
C GLN A 4 28.88 -21.60 -25.70
N THR A 5 28.56 -22.38 -24.67
CA THR A 5 27.44 -22.14 -23.76
C THR A 5 27.82 -21.06 -22.76
N LYS A 6 27.59 -19.79 -23.12
CA LYS A 6 27.66 -18.69 -22.16
C LYS A 6 26.35 -18.64 -21.37
N THR A 7 26.41 -18.94 -20.08
CA THR A 7 25.29 -18.78 -19.16
C THR A 7 25.01 -17.30 -18.99
N VAL A 8 24.09 -16.76 -19.78
CA VAL A 8 23.63 -15.37 -19.63
C VAL A 8 22.77 -15.34 -18.37
N HIS A 9 23.32 -14.84 -17.25
CA HIS A 9 22.54 -14.56 -16.06
C HIS A 9 21.46 -13.52 -16.40
N LYS A 10 20.23 -13.99 -16.59
CA LYS A 10 19.08 -13.15 -16.88
C LYS A 10 18.79 -12.33 -15.62
N LYS A 11 19.20 -11.06 -15.59
CA LYS A 11 18.79 -10.14 -14.52
C LYS A 11 17.26 -10.12 -14.48
N SER A 12 16.65 -10.40 -13.33
CA SER A 12 15.21 -10.21 -13.14
C SER A 12 14.92 -8.73 -13.41
N ARG A 13 14.31 -8.41 -14.56
CA ARG A 13 13.97 -7.03 -14.96
C ARG A 13 12.62 -6.59 -14.38
N GLY A 14 12.17 -7.22 -13.29
CA GLY A 14 10.89 -6.94 -12.66
C GLY A 14 11.03 -5.94 -11.50
N ARG A 15 9.97 -5.15 -11.29
CA ARG A 15 9.79 -4.41 -10.04
C ARG A 15 9.84 -5.42 -8.89
N PRO A 16 10.67 -5.22 -7.85
CA PRO A 16 10.65 -6.07 -6.67
C PRO A 16 9.21 -6.16 -6.15
N ALA A 17 8.80 -7.34 -5.69
CA ALA A 17 7.47 -7.51 -5.09
C ALA A 17 7.31 -6.47 -3.97
N GLY A 18 6.31 -5.61 -4.07
CA GLY A 18 6.03 -4.61 -3.04
C GLY A 18 5.57 -5.34 -1.78
N VAL A 19 6.51 -5.64 -0.88
CA VAL A 19 6.28 -6.59 0.22
C VAL A 19 5.57 -6.00 1.44
N LYS A 20 5.43 -4.66 1.54
CA LYS A 20 4.86 -4.01 2.73
C LYS A 20 3.35 -3.80 2.67
N PHE A 21 2.80 -3.50 1.49
CA PHE A 21 1.39 -3.16 1.31
C PHE A 21 0.81 -4.05 0.21
N GLY A 22 -0.42 -4.53 0.42
CA GLY A 22 -1.14 -5.35 -0.54
C GLY A 22 -1.65 -4.58 -1.76
N GLU A 23 -2.73 -5.08 -2.35
CA GLU A 23 -3.37 -4.44 -3.50
C GLU A 23 -4.03 -3.10 -3.16
N THR A 24 -4.35 -2.33 -4.21
CA THR A 24 -5.09 -1.07 -4.05
C THR A 24 -6.57 -1.36 -3.89
N ILE A 25 -7.18 -0.83 -2.84
CA ILE A 25 -8.63 -0.91 -2.60
C ILE A 25 -9.25 0.42 -3.04
N PRO A 26 -9.96 0.48 -4.19
CA PRO A 26 -10.69 1.68 -4.59
C PRO A 26 -11.96 1.82 -3.74
N ALA A 27 -12.05 2.90 -2.97
CA ALA A 27 -13.23 3.23 -2.16
C ALA A 27 -13.64 4.68 -2.41
N ARG A 28 -14.96 4.92 -2.51
CA ARG A 28 -15.55 6.25 -2.57
C ARG A 28 -16.17 6.56 -1.21
N PHE A 29 -15.83 7.71 -0.66
CA PHE A 29 -16.37 8.20 0.61
C PHE A 29 -17.23 9.42 0.36
N GLU A 30 -18.23 9.62 1.22
CA GLU A 30 -19.00 10.86 1.27
C GLU A 30 -18.07 12.06 1.56
N PRO A 31 -18.35 13.26 1.04
CA PRO A 31 -17.49 14.43 1.24
C PRO A 31 -17.23 14.76 2.72
N GLY A 32 -18.23 14.58 3.58
CA GLY A 32 -18.09 14.77 5.03
C GLY A 32 -17.07 13.81 5.65
N THR A 33 -17.13 12.52 5.27
CA THR A 33 -16.17 11.51 5.72
C THR A 33 -14.75 11.80 5.25
N VAL A 34 -14.58 12.32 4.03
CA VAL A 34 -13.26 12.75 3.53
C VAL A 34 -12.72 13.90 4.38
N ALA A 35 -13.55 14.90 4.70
CA ALA A 35 -13.14 16.03 5.52
C ALA A 35 -12.75 15.61 6.95
N ASP A 36 -13.49 14.68 7.55
CA ASP A 36 -13.17 14.14 8.88
C ASP A 36 -11.88 13.32 8.86
N LEU A 37 -11.65 12.56 7.78
CA LEU A 37 -10.42 11.81 7.60
C LEU A 37 -9.20 12.74 7.43
N ASP A 38 -9.34 13.84 6.70
CA ASP A 38 -8.28 14.84 6.53
C ASP A 38 -7.93 15.54 7.84
N LYS A 39 -8.95 15.91 8.64
CA LYS A 39 -8.74 16.45 9.99
C LYS A 39 -8.01 15.45 10.87
N TRP A 40 -8.45 14.19 10.88
CA TRP A 40 -7.81 13.15 11.67
C TRP A 40 -6.35 12.96 11.26
N ALA A 41 -6.07 12.93 9.95
CA ALA A 41 -4.71 12.80 9.42
C ALA A 41 -3.81 13.98 9.85
N ALA A 42 -4.34 15.21 9.81
CA ALA A 42 -3.64 16.41 10.27
C ALA A 42 -3.32 16.35 11.77
N THR A 43 -4.29 16.01 12.61
CA THR A 43 -4.10 15.87 14.07
C THR A 43 -3.00 14.87 14.42
N HIS A 44 -2.86 13.79 13.63
CA HIS A 44 -1.88 12.75 13.87
C HIS A 44 -0.58 12.92 13.05
N SER A 45 -0.47 14.00 12.27
CA SER A 45 0.67 14.28 11.38
C SER A 45 1.03 13.11 10.45
N VAL A 46 0.02 12.47 9.85
CA VAL A 46 0.19 11.35 8.91
C VAL A 46 -0.44 11.64 7.56
N SER A 47 -0.03 10.88 6.54
CA SER A 47 -0.68 10.94 5.22
C SER A 47 -2.12 10.40 5.28
N ARG A 48 -2.95 10.82 4.31
CA ARG A 48 -4.33 10.32 4.13
C ARG A 48 -4.39 8.78 4.07
N SER A 49 -3.50 8.16 3.31
CA SER A 49 -3.45 6.70 3.17
C SER A 49 -3.09 6.01 4.48
N GLU A 50 -2.21 6.61 5.28
CA GLU A 50 -1.83 6.08 6.58
C GLU A 50 -2.96 6.25 7.61
N ALA A 51 -3.69 7.37 7.55
CA ALA A 51 -4.89 7.58 8.36
C ALA A 51 -5.95 6.51 8.08
N ILE A 52 -6.24 6.22 6.80
CA ILE A 52 -7.16 5.14 6.41
C ILE A 52 -6.73 3.81 7.04
N ARG A 53 -5.45 3.42 6.93
CA ARG A 53 -4.96 2.15 7.49
C ARG A 53 -5.17 2.06 9.00
N ARG A 54 -4.81 3.11 9.73
CA ARG A 54 -4.94 3.15 11.20
C ARG A 54 -6.39 3.12 11.64
N LEU A 55 -7.26 3.89 10.99
CA LEU A 55 -8.69 3.93 11.30
C LEU A 55 -9.35 2.57 11.03
N VAL A 56 -8.97 1.89 9.93
CA VAL A 56 -9.42 0.52 9.64
C VAL A 56 -8.92 -0.46 10.71
N GLU A 57 -7.65 -0.39 11.10
CA GLU A 57 -7.08 -1.24 12.15
C GLU A 57 -7.81 -1.06 13.49
N ILE A 58 -8.09 0.20 13.88
CA ILE A 58 -8.87 0.52 15.07
C ILE A 58 -10.26 -0.10 14.99
N GLY A 59 -10.98 0.11 13.87
CA GLY A 59 -12.33 -0.44 13.66
C GLY A 59 -12.38 -1.96 13.70
N LEU A 60 -11.36 -2.64 13.17
CA LEU A 60 -11.26 -4.11 13.21
C LEU A 60 -10.94 -4.65 14.62
N LYS A 61 -10.25 -3.88 15.46
CA LYS A 61 -9.95 -4.27 16.85
C LYS A 61 -11.16 -4.11 17.78
N VAL A 62 -11.97 -3.06 17.58
CA VAL A 62 -13.14 -2.78 18.43
C VAL A 62 -14.24 -3.84 18.26
N LYS A 63 -14.28 -4.52 17.10
CA LYS A 63 -15.34 -5.48 16.76
C LYS A 63 -15.00 -6.94 17.14
N LYS A 64 -13.93 -7.15 17.90
CA LYS A 64 -13.56 -8.44 18.52
C LYS A 64 -14.02 -8.45 19.97
#